data_AF-A0AA36NCH5-F1
#
_entry.id   AF-A0AA36NCH5-F1
#
_cell.length_a   1.000
_cell.length_b   1.000
_cell.length_c   1.000
_cell.angle_alpha   90.00
_cell.angle_beta   90.00
_cell.angle_gamma   90.00
#
_symmetry.space_group_name_H-M   'P 1'
#
loop_
_entity.id
_entity.type
_entity.pdbx_description
1 polymer ?
#
loop_
_entity_poly.entity_id
_entity_poly.type
_entity_poly.pdbx_seq_one_letter_code
_entity_poly.pdbx_strand_id
1 'polypeptide(L)'
;MNSLLVGTWSLISSEEVLSRARKMTQRIQGFLEQNTEELSPEELSLLGLQKRVESLVPSLNFLLAQTLGLDSCVQQVVQNTQDLLIDVCSFVERSCPEKSGGANSLDSELLDHYLHELEFGCLSVTMAMNVLHAASAEEPQDLVSSRCAKTRRSGLAYLWSAC
;
A
#
# COMPACT_ATOMS: atom_id res chain seq x y z
N MET A 1 9.12 -32.28 3.37
CA MET A 1 8.66 -32.11 1.97
C MET A 1 7.63 -30.98 1.90
N ASN A 2 8.00 -29.73 2.24
CA ASN A 2 7.08 -28.57 2.24
C ASN A 2 7.65 -27.36 1.46
N SER A 3 8.37 -27.58 0.35
CA SER A 3 9.09 -26.52 -0.37
C SER A 3 8.51 -26.16 -1.74
N LEU A 4 7.26 -26.53 -2.04
CA LEU A 4 6.68 -26.39 -3.39
C LEU A 4 5.43 -25.49 -3.47
N LEU A 5 5.09 -24.75 -2.41
CA LEU A 5 3.98 -23.77 -2.42
C LEU A 5 4.44 -22.30 -2.39
N VAL A 6 5.72 -22.04 -2.68
CA VAL A 6 6.29 -20.68 -2.80
C VAL A 6 6.30 -20.20 -4.26
N GLY A 7 5.77 -20.99 -5.21
CA GLY A 7 6.04 -20.84 -6.64
C GLY A 7 5.02 -20.07 -7.50
N THR A 8 3.91 -19.57 -6.95
CA THR A 8 2.86 -18.89 -7.75
C THR A 8 2.58 -17.45 -7.32
N TRP A 9 3.33 -16.90 -6.37
CA TRP A 9 3.05 -15.59 -5.75
C TRP A 9 3.57 -14.38 -6.56
N SER A 10 3.92 -14.57 -7.84
CA SER A 10 4.63 -13.58 -8.66
C SER A 10 3.97 -13.32 -10.01
N LEU A 11 2.71 -12.87 -10.03
CA LEU A 11 2.15 -12.38 -11.30
C LEU A 11 1.55 -10.99 -11.26
N ILE A 12 1.40 -10.37 -10.07
CA ILE A 12 1.16 -8.94 -10.00
C ILE A 12 2.36 -8.34 -9.29
N SER A 13 3.13 -7.54 -10.02
CA SER A 13 4.24 -6.80 -9.42
C SER A 13 3.66 -5.87 -8.36
N SER A 14 4.28 -5.78 -7.19
CA SER A 14 3.86 -4.80 -6.17
C SER A 14 3.83 -3.38 -6.73
N GLU A 15 4.70 -3.08 -7.70
CA GLU A 15 4.70 -1.83 -8.46
C GLU A 15 3.43 -1.64 -9.31
N GLU A 16 2.92 -2.73 -9.91
CA GLU A 16 1.68 -2.71 -10.69
C GLU A 16 0.48 -2.38 -9.80
N VAL A 17 0.39 -2.98 -8.60
CA VAL A 17 -0.68 -2.67 -7.63
C VAL A 17 -0.63 -1.20 -7.24
N LEU A 18 0.55 -0.67 -6.89
CA LEU A 18 0.70 0.73 -6.49
C LEU A 18 0.41 1.69 -7.66
N SER A 19 0.82 1.34 -8.87
CA SER A 19 0.52 2.12 -10.08
C SER A 19 -0.98 2.14 -10.36
N ARG A 20 -1.66 0.98 -10.22
CA ARG A 20 -3.10 0.87 -10.38
C ARG A 20 -3.86 1.66 -9.33
N ALA A 21 -3.43 1.61 -8.07
CA ALA A 21 -4.00 2.41 -6.98
C ALA A 21 -3.88 3.92 -7.26
N ARG A 22 -2.75 4.40 -7.80
CA ARG A 22 -2.59 5.81 -8.20
C ARG A 22 -3.47 6.19 -9.41
N LYS A 23 -3.62 5.30 -10.39
CA LYS A 23 -4.54 5.53 -11.51
C LYS A 23 -5.99 5.58 -11.04
N MET A 24 -6.35 4.74 -10.09
CA MET A 24 -7.67 4.72 -9.48
C MET A 24 -7.98 6.05 -8.78
N THR A 25 -7.06 6.63 -8.01
CA THR A 25 -7.30 7.93 -7.37
C THR A 25 -7.51 9.05 -8.39
N GLN A 26 -6.70 9.08 -9.46
CA GLN A 26 -6.90 10.00 -10.59
C GLN A 26 -8.27 9.81 -11.27
N ARG A 27 -8.72 8.56 -11.37
CA ARG A 27 -10.00 8.22 -11.99
C ARG A 27 -11.20 8.66 -11.16
N ILE A 28 -11.16 8.46 -9.83
CA ILE A 28 -12.17 8.99 -8.92
C ILE A 28 -12.21 10.51 -9.04
N GLN A 29 -11.05 11.16 -9.02
CA GLN A 29 -10.99 12.62 -9.14
C GLN A 29 -11.57 13.13 -10.46
N GLY A 30 -11.22 12.51 -11.59
CA GLY A 30 -11.79 12.87 -12.89
C GLY A 30 -13.29 12.59 -13.00
N PHE A 31 -13.82 11.62 -12.25
CA PHE A 31 -15.26 11.36 -12.16
C PHE A 31 -15.97 12.45 -11.35
N LEU A 32 -15.42 12.80 -10.18
CA LEU A 32 -15.97 13.85 -9.31
C LEU A 32 -15.94 15.23 -9.97
N GLU A 33 -14.90 15.54 -10.75
CA GLU A 33 -14.79 16.82 -11.48
C GLU A 33 -15.82 16.97 -12.62
N GLN A 34 -16.37 15.86 -13.13
CA GLN A 34 -17.43 15.91 -14.15
C GLN A 34 -18.79 16.30 -13.57
N ASN A 35 -19.02 16.02 -12.29
CA ASN A 35 -20.25 16.37 -11.59
C ASN A 35 -20.05 17.73 -10.94
N THR A 36 -20.39 18.80 -11.68
CA THR A 36 -20.20 20.20 -11.24
C THR A 36 -21.24 20.67 -10.22
N GLU A 37 -22.19 19.81 -9.87
CA GLU A 37 -23.27 20.04 -8.92
C GLU A 37 -22.85 19.61 -7.49
N GLU A 38 -23.70 19.83 -6.49
CA GLU A 38 -23.41 19.40 -5.11
C GLU A 38 -23.15 17.88 -5.06
N LEU A 39 -22.02 17.49 -4.45
CA LEU A 39 -21.64 16.08 -4.33
C LEU A 39 -22.70 15.28 -3.56
N SER A 40 -23.17 14.21 -4.18
CA SER A 40 -24.02 13.21 -3.54
C SER A 40 -23.30 12.50 -2.37
N PRO A 41 -24.05 11.90 -1.42
CA PRO A 41 -23.48 11.11 -0.33
C PRO A 41 -22.52 10.00 -0.81
N GLU A 42 -22.83 9.38 -1.94
CA GLU A 42 -22.02 8.33 -2.56
C GLU A 42 -20.70 8.89 -3.10
N GLU A 43 -20.73 10.08 -3.70
CA GLU A 43 -19.54 10.79 -4.18
C GLU A 43 -18.63 11.26 -3.04
N LEU A 44 -19.21 11.72 -1.93
CA LEU A 44 -18.46 12.01 -0.71
C LEU A 44 -17.79 10.75 -0.15
N SER A 45 -18.49 9.61 -0.22
CA SER A 45 -17.97 8.32 0.22
C SER A 45 -16.84 7.82 -0.71
N LEU A 46 -16.96 8.03 -2.03
CA LEU A 46 -15.86 7.81 -2.99
C LEU A 46 -14.65 8.70 -2.72
N LEU A 47 -14.86 9.97 -2.37
CA LEU A 47 -13.77 10.86 -1.96
C LEU A 47 -13.08 10.32 -0.69
N GLY A 48 -13.85 9.81 0.26
CA GLY A 48 -13.34 9.13 1.44
C GLY A 48 -12.52 7.87 1.10
N LEU A 49 -12.92 7.12 0.08
CA LEU A 49 -12.21 5.95 -0.45
C LEU A 49 -10.87 6.38 -1.06
N GLN A 50 -10.92 7.40 -1.93
CA GLN A 50 -9.73 7.99 -2.55
C GLN A 50 -8.71 8.41 -1.50
N LYS A 51 -9.12 9.18 -0.48
CA LYS A 51 -8.21 9.70 0.55
C LYS A 51 -7.53 8.59 1.36
N ARG A 52 -8.27 7.52 1.70
CA ARG A 52 -7.70 6.37 2.39
C ARG A 52 -6.63 5.69 1.54
N VAL A 53 -6.90 5.46 0.27
CA VAL A 53 -5.92 4.83 -0.64
C VAL A 53 -4.70 5.73 -0.85
N GLU A 54 -4.88 7.04 -1.03
CA GLU A 54 -3.78 8.01 -1.11
C GLU A 54 -2.86 7.95 0.12
N SER A 55 -3.44 7.78 1.32
CA SER A 55 -2.67 7.65 2.57
C SER A 55 -1.99 6.30 2.73
N LEU A 56 -2.57 5.23 2.19
CA LEU A 56 -2.11 3.86 2.33
C LEU A 56 -0.90 3.55 1.43
N VAL A 57 -0.92 4.06 0.20
CA VAL A 57 0.09 3.78 -0.83
C VAL A 57 1.54 4.08 -0.37
N PRO A 58 1.85 5.23 0.25
CA PRO A 58 3.21 5.51 0.74
C PRO A 58 3.69 4.52 1.80
N SER A 59 2.83 4.20 2.78
CA SER A 59 3.15 3.29 3.87
C SER A 59 3.35 1.86 3.38
N LEU A 60 2.51 1.40 2.46
CA LEU A 60 2.65 0.09 1.83
C LEU A 60 3.94 0.00 1.00
N ASN A 61 4.26 1.05 0.23
CA ASN A 61 5.51 1.11 -0.54
C ASN A 61 6.75 1.07 0.36
N PHE A 62 6.70 1.74 1.53
CA PHE A 62 7.76 1.66 2.52
C PHE A 62 7.92 0.24 3.06
N LEU A 63 6.83 -0.42 3.49
CA LEU A 63 6.89 -1.79 3.99
C LEU A 63 7.47 -2.75 2.94
N LEU A 64 7.01 -2.65 1.70
CA LEU A 64 7.52 -3.46 0.58
C LEU A 64 9.04 -3.32 0.40
N ALA A 65 9.56 -2.10 0.48
CA ALA A 65 10.99 -1.84 0.34
C ALA A 65 11.81 -2.45 1.50
N GLN A 66 11.25 -2.46 2.72
CA GLN A 66 11.92 -2.96 3.91
C GLN A 66 11.82 -4.47 4.10
N THR A 67 10.74 -5.09 3.64
CA THR A 67 10.53 -6.54 3.79
C THR A 67 10.97 -7.33 2.57
N LEU A 68 11.60 -6.69 1.58
CA LEU A 68 12.05 -7.36 0.37
C LEU A 68 13.10 -8.43 0.73
N GLY A 69 12.74 -9.70 0.56
CA GLY A 69 13.63 -10.84 0.85
C GLY A 69 13.72 -11.23 2.32
N LEU A 70 12.82 -10.71 3.19
CA LEU A 70 12.71 -11.11 4.59
C LEU A 70 11.39 -11.83 4.83
N ASP A 71 11.45 -13.06 5.35
CA ASP A 71 10.26 -13.76 5.85
C ASP A 71 9.80 -13.08 7.16
N SER A 72 8.72 -12.31 7.08
CA SER A 72 8.21 -11.51 8.19
C SER A 72 6.69 -11.64 8.30
N CYS A 73 6.15 -11.59 9.51
CA CYS A 73 4.71 -11.45 9.74
C CYS A 73 4.13 -10.19 9.07
N VAL A 74 4.96 -9.18 8.82
CA VAL A 74 4.63 -7.97 8.05
C VAL A 74 4.31 -8.30 6.60
N GLN A 75 4.92 -9.33 6.01
CA GLN A 75 4.69 -9.70 4.61
C GLN A 75 3.25 -10.16 4.37
N GLN A 76 2.62 -10.83 5.36
CA GLN A 76 1.20 -11.19 5.27
C GLN A 76 0.30 -9.94 5.28
N VAL A 77 0.65 -8.93 6.09
CA VAL A 77 -0.09 -7.65 6.12
C VAL A 77 0.03 -6.94 4.77
N VAL A 78 1.24 -6.90 4.20
CA VAL A 78 1.49 -6.35 2.87
C VAL A 78 0.63 -7.06 1.82
N GLN A 79 0.64 -8.40 1.80
CA GLN A 79 -0.13 -9.19 0.84
C GLN A 79 -1.63 -8.93 0.96
N ASN A 80 -2.19 -9.03 2.17
CA ASN A 80 -3.62 -8.79 2.39
C ASN A 80 -4.03 -7.37 1.95
N THR A 81 -3.16 -6.38 2.18
CA THR A 81 -3.41 -5.00 1.76
C THR A 81 -3.35 -4.84 0.25
N GLN A 82 -2.46 -5.56 -0.43
CA GLN A 82 -2.39 -5.56 -1.90
C GLN A 82 -3.64 -6.19 -2.51
N ASP A 83 -4.09 -7.32 -1.98
CA ASP A 83 -5.30 -8.00 -2.45
C ASP A 83 -6.52 -7.07 -2.27
N LEU A 84 -6.65 -6.42 -1.11
CA LEU A 84 -7.68 -5.41 -0.87
C LEU A 84 -7.60 -4.25 -1.89
N LEU A 85 -6.41 -3.71 -2.16
CA LEU A 85 -6.24 -2.64 -3.14
C LEU A 85 -6.65 -3.09 -4.56
N ILE A 86 -6.37 -4.33 -4.94
CA ILE A 86 -6.79 -4.90 -6.23
C ILE A 86 -8.32 -4.95 -6.33
N ASP A 87 -8.99 -5.39 -5.27
CA ASP A 87 -10.45 -5.45 -5.20
C ASP A 87 -11.08 -4.06 -5.29
N VAL A 88 -10.56 -3.11 -4.51
CA VAL A 88 -11.00 -1.70 -4.53
C VAL A 88 -10.79 -1.07 -5.91
N CYS A 89 -9.62 -1.29 -6.54
CA CYS A 89 -9.36 -0.81 -7.91
C CYS A 89 -10.38 -1.39 -8.90
N SER A 90 -10.68 -2.68 -8.79
CA SER A 90 -11.64 -3.36 -9.67
C SER A 90 -13.08 -2.90 -9.43
N PHE A 91 -13.42 -2.49 -8.21
CA PHE A 91 -14.68 -1.81 -7.91
C PHE A 91 -14.75 -0.44 -8.60
N VAL A 92 -13.76 0.43 -8.39
CA VAL A 92 -13.75 1.78 -8.97
C VAL A 92 -13.73 1.76 -10.50
N GLU A 93 -13.00 0.83 -11.12
CA GLU A 93 -12.98 0.69 -12.57
C GLU A 93 -14.37 0.41 -13.17
N ARG A 94 -15.22 -0.33 -12.43
CA ARG A 94 -16.61 -0.65 -12.80
C ARG A 94 -17.57 0.50 -12.48
N SER A 95 -17.38 1.15 -11.34
CA SER A 95 -18.27 2.21 -10.82
C SER A 95 -18.03 3.57 -11.48
N CYS A 96 -16.78 3.89 -11.84
CA CYS A 96 -16.38 5.17 -12.41
C CYS A 96 -15.79 4.97 -13.82
N PRO A 97 -16.60 4.77 -14.89
CA PRO A 97 -16.07 4.56 -16.24
C PRO A 97 -15.39 5.82 -16.82
N GLU A 98 -14.24 5.64 -17.50
CA GLU A 98 -13.50 6.75 -18.16
C GLU A 98 -14.23 7.36 -19.38
N LYS A 99 -15.23 6.66 -19.93
CA LYS A 99 -16.04 7.12 -21.05
C LYS A 99 -17.48 7.25 -20.59
N SER A 100 -18.13 8.35 -20.95
CA SER A 100 -19.48 8.78 -20.57
C SER A 100 -20.64 7.84 -20.99
N GLY A 101 -20.35 6.58 -21.30
CA GLY A 101 -21.34 5.56 -21.61
C GLY A 101 -21.97 4.99 -20.33
N GLY A 102 -22.84 5.79 -19.71
CA GLY A 102 -23.69 5.39 -18.59
C GLY A 102 -22.95 5.27 -17.26
N ALA A 103 -23.30 6.12 -16.29
CA ALA A 103 -22.95 5.85 -14.90
C ALA A 103 -23.58 4.51 -14.50
N ASN A 104 -22.77 3.51 -14.23
CA ASN A 104 -23.26 2.33 -13.53
C ASN A 104 -23.72 2.80 -12.15
N SER A 105 -24.91 2.36 -11.71
CA SER A 105 -25.39 2.65 -10.37
C SER A 105 -24.32 2.27 -9.35
N LEU A 106 -23.91 3.22 -8.53
CA LEU A 106 -22.91 3.00 -7.51
C LEU A 106 -23.51 2.07 -6.44
N ASP A 107 -22.85 0.93 -6.21
CA ASP A 107 -23.25 0.00 -5.16
C ASP A 107 -22.80 0.55 -3.79
N SER A 108 -23.72 1.22 -3.09
CA SER A 108 -23.44 1.88 -1.81
C SER A 108 -23.04 0.89 -0.72
N GLU A 109 -23.64 -0.31 -0.67
CA GLU A 109 -23.32 -1.31 0.35
C GLU A 109 -21.89 -1.81 0.17
N LEU A 110 -21.50 -2.04 -1.09
CA LEU A 110 -20.15 -2.46 -1.42
C LEU A 110 -19.12 -1.34 -1.20
N LEU A 111 -19.48 -0.07 -1.46
CA LEU A 111 -18.63 1.08 -1.15
C LEU A 111 -18.35 1.19 0.35
N ASP A 112 -19.38 1.09 1.19
CA ASP A 112 -19.25 1.13 2.65
C ASP A 112 -18.40 -0.02 3.17
N HIS A 113 -18.58 -1.23 2.61
CA HIS A 113 -17.72 -2.37 2.92
C HIS A 113 -16.24 -2.05 2.64
N TYR A 114 -15.91 -1.54 1.45
CA TYR A 114 -14.52 -1.21 1.11
C TYR A 114 -13.94 -0.06 1.94
N LEU A 115 -14.77 0.90 2.35
CA LEU A 115 -14.33 1.97 3.25
C LEU A 115 -13.88 1.42 4.62
N HIS A 116 -14.64 0.46 5.16
CA HIS A 116 -14.29 -0.22 6.41
C HIS A 116 -13.06 -1.12 6.27
N GLU A 117 -12.98 -1.91 5.20
CA GLU A 117 -11.81 -2.76 4.96
C GLU A 117 -10.54 -1.93 4.75
N LEU A 118 -10.61 -0.80 4.05
CA LEU A 118 -9.46 0.09 3.89
C LEU A 118 -9.05 0.77 5.19
N GLU A 119 -10.01 1.14 6.03
CA GLU A 119 -9.70 1.67 7.37
C GLU A 119 -8.94 0.63 8.19
N PHE A 120 -9.40 -0.62 8.19
CA PHE A 120 -8.70 -1.73 8.82
C PHE A 120 -7.31 -1.97 8.20
N GLY A 121 -7.19 -1.90 6.87
CA GLY A 121 -5.93 -2.00 6.14
C GLY A 121 -4.93 -0.90 6.55
N CYS A 122 -5.37 0.35 6.62
CA CYS A 122 -4.55 1.48 7.07
C CYS A 122 -4.03 1.28 8.50
N LEU A 123 -4.88 0.82 9.42
CA LEU A 123 -4.48 0.50 10.80
C LEU A 123 -3.47 -0.65 10.83
N SER A 124 -3.72 -1.70 10.07
CA SER A 124 -2.84 -2.89 10.01
C SER A 124 -1.46 -2.54 9.48
N VAL A 125 -1.38 -1.78 8.39
CA VAL A 125 -0.12 -1.29 7.81
C VAL A 125 0.63 -0.40 8.81
N THR A 126 -0.08 0.50 9.50
CA THR A 126 0.52 1.37 10.53
C THR A 126 1.11 0.54 11.68
N MET A 127 0.39 -0.47 12.16
CA MET A 127 0.90 -1.39 13.19
C MET A 127 2.13 -2.15 12.70
N ALA A 128 2.08 -2.66 11.47
CA ALA A 128 3.19 -3.39 10.87
C ALA A 128 4.45 -2.51 10.73
N MET A 129 4.30 -1.23 10.36
CA MET A 129 5.40 -0.26 10.37
C MET A 129 5.99 -0.07 11.77
N ASN A 130 5.14 0.06 12.80
CA ASN A 130 5.60 0.22 14.18
C ASN A 130 6.38 -1.01 14.67
N VAL A 131 5.92 -2.22 14.33
CA VAL A 131 6.63 -3.47 14.64
C VAL A 131 7.99 -3.51 13.96
N LEU A 132 8.06 -3.13 12.68
CA LEU A 132 9.30 -3.09 11.92
C LEU A 132 10.31 -2.07 12.50
N HIS A 133 9.82 -0.89 12.89
CA HIS A 133 10.64 0.12 13.55
C HIS A 133 11.17 -0.36 14.92
N ALA A 134 10.31 -1.02 15.72
CA ALA A 134 10.73 -1.58 17.00
C ALA A 134 11.80 -2.67 16.82
N ALA A 135 11.61 -3.59 15.86
CA ALA A 135 12.58 -4.63 15.56
C ALA A 135 13.93 -4.07 15.08
N SER A 136 13.92 -2.91 14.42
CA SER A 136 15.14 -2.24 13.92
C SER A 136 15.87 -1.45 15.01
N ALA A 137 15.20 -1.12 16.12
CA ALA A 137 15.78 -0.37 17.24
C ALA A 137 16.57 -1.25 18.23
N GLU A 138 16.41 -2.57 18.16
CA GLU A 138 17.01 -3.52 19.13
C GLU A 138 18.40 -4.05 18.74
N GLU A 139 19.12 -3.47 17.75
CA GLU A 139 20.55 -3.81 17.57
C GLU A 139 21.36 -3.36 18.81
N PRO A 140 21.91 -4.28 19.64
CA PRO A 140 22.68 -3.90 20.81
C PRO A 140 24.08 -3.45 20.35
N GLN A 141 24.44 -2.20 20.64
CA GLN A 141 25.82 -1.69 20.54
C GLN A 141 26.77 -2.26 21.61
N ASP A 142 26.47 -3.41 22.20
CA ASP A 142 27.31 -4.04 23.23
C ASP A 142 28.26 -5.09 22.66
N LEU A 143 29.08 -4.72 21.68
CA LEU A 143 30.35 -5.40 21.39
C LEU A 143 31.43 -4.39 20.94
N VAL A 144 31.66 -3.36 21.75
CA VAL A 144 32.98 -2.72 21.84
C VAL A 144 33.60 -3.05 23.20
N SER A 145 34.17 -4.25 23.32
CA SER A 145 35.41 -4.43 24.09
C SER A 145 36.13 -5.75 23.76
N SER A 146 37.32 -5.59 23.17
CA SER A 146 38.46 -6.52 23.20
C SER A 146 38.48 -7.71 22.23
N ARG A 147 39.01 -7.50 21.01
CA ARG A 147 40.43 -7.81 20.67
C ARG A 147 40.74 -7.62 19.17
N CYS A 148 41.84 -6.89 18.94
CA CYS A 148 42.81 -7.01 17.86
C CYS A 148 42.35 -7.04 16.38
N ALA A 149 42.56 -5.87 15.76
CA ALA A 149 43.33 -5.67 14.52
C ALA A 149 42.87 -6.36 13.21
N LYS A 150 42.68 -5.50 12.20
CA LYS A 150 43.36 -5.51 10.89
C LYS A 150 42.39 -5.42 9.69
N THR A 151 42.29 -4.20 9.15
CA THR A 151 42.42 -3.88 7.71
C THR A 151 41.18 -3.80 6.80
N ARG A 152 40.86 -2.53 6.48
CA ARG A 152 40.55 -1.90 5.17
C ARG A 152 39.21 -2.16 4.43
N ARG A 153 38.60 -0.99 4.14
CA ARG A 153 37.93 -0.53 2.90
C ARG A 153 36.59 -1.22 2.59
N SER A 154 35.54 -0.57 2.12
CA SER A 154 35.27 0.78 1.58
C SER A 154 33.74 0.81 1.46
N GLY A 155 33.02 1.78 2.04
CA GLY A 155 32.68 3.02 1.36
C GLY A 155 31.46 2.83 0.44
N LEU A 156 30.30 3.34 0.85
CA LEU A 156 29.31 3.98 -0.03
C LEU A 156 28.30 4.73 0.86
N ALA A 157 28.46 6.05 0.87
CA ALA A 157 27.48 6.99 1.38
C ALA A 157 26.41 7.20 0.31
N TYR A 158 25.14 7.12 0.69
CA TYR A 158 24.08 7.77 -0.08
C TYR A 158 23.33 8.75 0.81
N LEU A 159 23.65 10.02 0.56
CA LEU A 159 22.89 11.19 0.91
C LEU A 159 21.54 11.14 0.18
N TRP A 160 20.43 11.30 0.90
CA TRP A 160 19.17 11.74 0.31
C TRP A 160 18.95 13.20 0.68
N SER A 161 19.10 14.04 -0.35
CA SER A 161 18.74 15.45 -0.38
C SER A 161 17.34 15.57 -0.98
N ALA A 162 16.60 16.52 -0.44
CA ALA A 162 15.23 16.90 -0.76
C ALA A 162 14.94 17.08 -2.25
N CYS A 163 13.72 16.67 -2.63
CA CYS A 163 12.79 17.41 -3.49
C CYS A 163 11.39 17.22 -2.91
#